data_AF-A0A3A8KL64-F1
#
_entry.id   AF-A0A3A8KL64-F1
#
_cell.length_a   1.000
_cell.length_b   1.000
_cell.length_c   1.000
_cell.angle_alpha   90.00
_cell.angle_beta   90.00
_cell.angle_gamma   90.00
#
_symmetry.space_group_name_H-M   'P 1'
#
loop_
_entity.id
_entity.type
_entity.pdbx_description
1 polymer ?
#
loop_
_entity_poly.entity_id
_entity_poly.type
_entity_poly.pdbx_seq_one_letter_code
_entity_poly.pdbx_strand_id
1 'polypeptide(L)'
;MDMEEVIAAKYQALEGGLTESVRRRWVAAEARALGRSGATRVSRATGVSLPTIRKGIREIDEGLKLSPDRQRRPGGGRKPLTKEDGSLTKDLRHLVSPVTRGSPTSPLRWTCKSTYHLAEELQQQGHPVSARTVATLLHGMGYSLQSNRKVHEGAQHPDRDAQFGHIAEEVQRFQSQGQPVISVDTKKKELVALFRQGGREWERKKKPKEVGIYDFPDEAEGKAIPYGVYDAGANSGWVNVGLDHDTPAFAVASIRAWWQHMGHRRYPKARELLVTADAGGSNSVRARLWKVELQKLASDTGLSISICHFPPGASKWNKIEHRMFCHIVENWRGHPLVSYEVVVNLIAATATHQGLRVHAALDKRSYPIGVDVSREQMDALHLERSNFHSEWNYTLRPN
;
A
#
# COMPACT_ATOMS: atom_id res chain seq x y z
N MET A 1 -41.32 -25.14 50.79
CA MET A 1 -40.15 -24.50 50.19
C MET A 1 -40.30 -23.02 50.45
N ASP A 2 -39.37 -22.43 51.20
CA ASP A 2 -39.44 -21.00 51.49
C ASP A 2 -39.33 -20.22 50.18
N MET A 3 -40.13 -19.17 50.03
CA MET A 3 -40.13 -18.39 48.80
C MET A 3 -38.78 -17.70 48.57
N GLU A 4 -38.06 -17.37 49.64
CA GLU A 4 -36.71 -16.82 49.54
C GLU A 4 -35.72 -17.86 49.01
N GLU A 5 -35.84 -19.13 49.40
CA GLU A 5 -35.03 -20.24 48.86
C GLU A 5 -35.28 -20.46 47.36
N VAL A 6 -36.54 -20.39 46.92
CA VAL A 6 -36.90 -20.52 45.50
C VAL A 6 -36.28 -19.39 44.67
N ILE A 7 -36.34 -18.16 45.17
CA ILE A 7 -35.80 -16.99 44.47
C ILE A 7 -34.28 -17.05 44.43
N ALA A 8 -33.64 -17.45 45.53
CA ALA A 8 -32.19 -17.65 45.60
C ALA A 8 -31.72 -18.69 44.57
N ALA A 9 -32.40 -19.84 44.50
CA ALA A 9 -32.07 -20.90 43.54
C ALA A 9 -32.21 -20.43 42.08
N LYS A 10 -33.29 -19.71 41.75
CA LYS A 10 -33.47 -19.12 40.41
C LYS A 10 -32.38 -18.09 40.09
N TYR A 11 -32.01 -17.25 41.05
CA TYR A 11 -30.99 -16.22 40.85
C TYR A 11 -29.61 -16.83 40.60
N GLN A 12 -29.21 -17.80 41.42
CA GLN A 12 -27.94 -18.52 41.27
C GLN A 12 -27.82 -19.23 39.92
N ALA A 13 -28.91 -19.84 39.43
CA ALA A 13 -28.92 -20.50 38.14
C ALA A 13 -28.68 -19.54 36.95
N LEU A 14 -29.00 -18.26 37.10
CA LEU A 14 -28.88 -17.26 36.03
C LEU A 14 -27.69 -16.30 36.22
N GLU A 15 -27.13 -16.18 37.42
CA GLU A 15 -26.23 -15.08 37.79
C GLU A 15 -25.03 -14.89 36.84
N GLY A 16 -24.44 -15.99 36.36
CA GLY A 16 -23.28 -15.98 35.47
C GLY A 16 -23.54 -15.46 34.04
N GLY A 17 -24.80 -15.40 33.60
CA GLY A 17 -25.18 -14.99 32.24
C GLY A 17 -25.91 -13.66 32.14
N LEU A 18 -26.27 -13.02 33.27
CA LEU A 18 -27.07 -11.80 33.28
C LEU A 18 -26.21 -10.54 33.27
N THR A 19 -26.43 -9.69 32.26
CA THR A 19 -25.92 -8.31 32.27
C THR A 19 -26.58 -7.50 33.40
N GLU A 20 -25.96 -6.39 33.83
CA GLU A 20 -26.45 -5.55 34.93
C GLU A 20 -27.91 -5.10 34.75
N SER A 21 -28.30 -4.74 33.51
CA SER A 21 -29.66 -4.30 33.18
C SER A 21 -30.69 -5.43 33.27
N VAL A 22 -30.35 -6.62 32.78
CA VAL A 22 -31.23 -7.79 32.81
C VAL A 22 -31.38 -8.30 34.24
N ARG A 23 -30.27 -8.37 34.99
CA ARG A 23 -30.24 -8.71 36.42
C ARG A 23 -31.18 -7.80 37.22
N ARG A 24 -31.09 -6.48 37.01
CA ARG A 24 -31.94 -5.49 37.71
C ARG A 24 -33.44 -5.64 37.37
N ARG A 25 -33.79 -5.94 36.13
CA ARG A 25 -35.19 -6.17 35.71
C ARG A 25 -35.75 -7.46 36.29
N TRP A 26 -34.95 -8.51 36.30
CA TRP A 26 -35.36 -9.80 36.82
C TRP A 26 -35.70 -9.73 38.31
N VAL A 27 -34.81 -9.16 39.14
CA VAL A 27 -35.09 -9.00 40.58
C VAL A 27 -36.26 -8.07 40.85
N ALA A 28 -36.50 -7.08 39.98
CA ALA A 28 -37.66 -6.20 40.09
C ALA A 28 -38.98 -6.89 39.74
N ALA A 29 -38.98 -7.79 38.76
CA ALA A 29 -40.14 -8.58 38.39
C ALA A 29 -40.54 -9.54 39.51
N GLU A 30 -39.57 -10.26 40.09
CA GLU A 30 -39.78 -11.12 41.26
C GLU A 30 -40.28 -10.30 42.46
N ALA A 31 -39.70 -9.13 42.71
CA ALA A 31 -40.14 -8.26 43.81
C ALA A 31 -41.57 -7.71 43.62
N ARG A 32 -41.99 -7.45 42.37
CA ARG A 32 -43.35 -7.00 42.04
C ARG A 32 -44.37 -8.11 42.23
N ALA A 33 -44.03 -9.34 41.86
CA ALA A 33 -44.91 -10.50 42.00
C ALA A 33 -45.26 -10.80 43.48
N LEU A 34 -44.34 -10.52 44.40
CA LEU A 34 -44.50 -10.75 45.84
C LEU A 34 -45.27 -9.63 46.58
N GLY A 35 -45.60 -8.52 45.92
CA GLY A 35 -46.39 -7.44 46.50
C GLY A 35 -45.72 -6.74 47.70
N ARG A 36 -46.49 -6.49 48.77
CA ARG A 36 -45.98 -5.82 49.99
C ARG A 36 -44.84 -6.64 50.58
N SER A 37 -43.70 -5.98 50.83
CA SER A 37 -42.41 -6.54 51.28
C SER A 37 -41.55 -7.28 50.23
N GLY A 38 -42.01 -7.42 48.98
CA GLY A 38 -41.31 -8.18 47.94
C GLY A 38 -39.86 -7.74 47.70
N ALA A 39 -39.59 -6.43 47.70
CA ALA A 39 -38.22 -5.92 47.53
C ALA A 39 -37.26 -6.35 48.66
N THR A 40 -37.74 -6.43 49.90
CA THR A 40 -36.95 -6.84 51.06
C THR A 40 -36.64 -8.33 51.01
N ARG A 41 -37.62 -9.15 50.62
CA ARG A 41 -37.46 -10.61 50.48
C ARG A 41 -36.51 -10.97 49.35
N VAL A 42 -36.65 -10.31 48.18
CA VAL A 42 -35.72 -10.50 47.05
C VAL A 42 -34.31 -10.01 47.39
N SER A 43 -34.18 -8.92 48.15
CA SER A 43 -32.85 -8.44 48.59
C SER A 43 -32.15 -9.45 49.50
N ARG A 44 -32.87 -10.07 50.45
CA ARG A 44 -32.34 -11.14 51.30
C ARG A 44 -31.96 -12.39 50.52
N ALA A 45 -32.80 -12.80 49.57
CA ALA A 45 -32.58 -13.99 48.75
C ALA A 45 -31.43 -13.86 47.74
N THR A 46 -31.18 -12.66 47.20
CA THR A 46 -30.25 -12.45 46.07
C THR A 46 -29.01 -11.62 46.42
N GLY A 47 -28.98 -10.97 47.59
CA GLY A 47 -27.93 -10.02 47.96
C GLY A 47 -27.97 -8.69 47.19
N VAL A 48 -28.91 -8.51 46.27
CA VAL A 48 -29.03 -7.26 45.50
C VAL A 48 -29.58 -6.14 46.40
N SER A 49 -28.98 -4.95 46.30
CA SER A 49 -29.35 -3.82 47.15
C SER A 49 -30.78 -3.34 46.89
N LEU A 50 -31.50 -2.99 47.97
CA LEU A 50 -32.85 -2.44 47.93
C LEU A 50 -33.01 -1.25 46.96
N PRO A 51 -32.07 -0.28 46.88
CA PRO A 51 -32.16 0.80 45.89
C PRO A 51 -32.16 0.30 44.44
N THR A 52 -31.41 -0.75 44.14
CA THR A 52 -31.33 -1.36 42.80
C THR A 52 -32.64 -2.04 42.41
N ILE A 53 -33.24 -2.80 43.34
CA ILE A 53 -34.52 -3.46 43.15
C ILE A 53 -35.63 -2.42 42.93
N ARG A 54 -35.70 -1.38 43.80
CA ARG A 54 -36.67 -0.28 43.66
C ARG A 54 -36.49 0.53 42.39
N LYS A 55 -35.24 0.70 41.92
CA LYS A 55 -34.96 1.31 40.62
C LYS A 55 -35.50 0.46 39.48
N GLY A 56 -35.30 -0.86 39.53
CA GLY A 56 -35.85 -1.78 38.53
C GLY A 56 -37.38 -1.79 38.51
N ILE A 57 -38.04 -1.74 39.68
CA ILE A 57 -39.51 -1.66 39.77
C ILE A 57 -40.02 -0.40 39.07
N ARG A 58 -39.43 0.76 39.38
CA ARG A 58 -39.74 2.02 38.69
C ARG A 58 -39.51 1.94 37.18
N GLU A 59 -38.42 1.31 36.74
CA GLU A 59 -38.14 1.13 35.31
C GLU A 59 -39.20 0.26 34.60
N ILE A 60 -39.77 -0.75 35.29
CA ILE A 60 -40.87 -1.57 34.77
C ILE A 60 -42.18 -0.77 34.75
N ASP A 61 -42.49 -0.04 35.82
CA ASP A 61 -43.71 0.77 35.94
C ASP A 61 -43.75 1.93 34.94
N GLU A 62 -42.61 2.57 34.67
CA GLU A 62 -42.45 3.61 33.66
C GLU A 62 -42.44 3.06 32.21
N GLY A 63 -42.54 1.73 32.03
CA GLY A 63 -42.55 1.09 30.70
C GLY A 63 -41.24 1.24 29.92
N LEU A 64 -40.11 1.48 30.60
CA LEU A 64 -38.83 1.76 29.96
C LEU A 64 -38.28 0.52 29.24
N LYS A 65 -38.42 0.49 27.91
CA LYS A 65 -37.79 -0.51 27.05
C LYS A 65 -36.38 -0.05 26.66
N LEU A 66 -35.35 -0.60 27.33
CA LEU A 66 -33.98 -0.53 26.80
C LEU A 66 -33.88 -1.54 25.65
N SER A 67 -33.22 -1.16 24.56
CA SER A 67 -32.84 -2.11 23.50
C SER A 67 -32.05 -3.27 24.13
N PRO A 68 -32.19 -4.53 23.66
CA PRO A 68 -31.42 -5.68 24.15
C PRO A 68 -29.92 -5.41 24.23
N ASP A 69 -29.39 -4.58 23.33
CA ASP A 69 -27.96 -4.26 23.21
C ASP A 69 -27.50 -3.10 24.11
N ARG A 70 -28.40 -2.46 24.88
CA ARG A 70 -28.07 -1.24 25.64
C ARG A 70 -28.27 -1.44 27.15
N GLN A 71 -27.16 -1.43 27.88
CA GLN A 71 -27.16 -1.59 29.34
C GLN A 71 -27.55 -0.30 30.10
N ARG A 72 -27.43 0.88 29.48
CA ARG A 72 -27.67 2.19 30.12
C ARG A 72 -28.68 3.03 29.32
N ARG A 73 -29.37 3.97 30.00
CA ARG A 73 -30.26 4.95 29.37
C ARG A 73 -29.50 5.80 28.33
N PRO A 74 -30.18 6.34 27.31
CA PRO A 74 -29.62 7.39 26.46
C PRO A 74 -28.98 8.50 27.29
N GLY A 75 -27.73 8.86 27.00
CA GLY A 75 -26.95 9.84 27.79
C GLY A 75 -26.17 9.25 28.97
N GLY A 76 -26.32 7.97 29.29
CA GLY A 76 -25.53 7.28 30.32
C GLY A 76 -24.22 6.72 29.76
N GLY A 77 -23.09 7.21 30.23
CA GLY A 77 -21.75 6.80 29.79
C GLY A 77 -20.70 7.89 30.04
N ARG A 78 -19.43 7.58 29.79
CA ARG A 78 -18.36 8.60 29.78
C ARG A 78 -18.69 9.62 28.69
N LYS A 79 -18.69 10.91 29.03
CA LYS A 79 -18.97 11.97 28.06
C LYS A 79 -17.82 12.03 27.04
N PRO A 80 -18.09 12.37 25.77
CA PRO A 80 -17.03 12.63 24.80
C PRO A 80 -16.08 13.69 25.35
N LEU A 81 -14.77 13.49 25.19
CA LEU A 81 -13.75 14.42 25.68
C LEU A 81 -13.95 15.83 25.12
N THR A 82 -14.50 15.96 23.91
CA THR A 82 -14.87 17.25 23.28
C THR A 82 -15.98 18.02 24.00
N LYS A 83 -16.74 17.38 24.91
CA LYS A 83 -17.71 18.06 25.77
C LYS A 83 -17.13 18.47 27.12
N GLU A 84 -16.05 17.82 27.56
CA GLU A 84 -15.35 18.14 28.80
C GLU A 84 -14.23 19.17 28.56
N ASP A 85 -13.62 19.12 27.37
CA ASP A 85 -12.56 20.00 26.88
C ASP A 85 -13.05 20.76 25.64
N GLY A 86 -13.59 21.95 25.88
CA GLY A 86 -14.18 22.79 24.82
C GLY A 86 -13.15 23.39 23.86
N SER A 87 -11.88 23.46 24.27
CA SER A 87 -10.75 24.01 23.52
C SER A 87 -10.10 23.00 22.57
N LEU A 88 -10.12 21.71 22.91
CA LEU A 88 -9.47 20.63 22.15
C LEU A 88 -9.76 20.65 20.63
N THR A 89 -11.00 20.90 20.23
CA THR A 89 -11.38 20.92 18.81
C THR A 89 -10.79 22.13 18.08
N LYS A 90 -10.66 23.26 18.78
CA LYS A 90 -10.08 24.51 18.26
C LYS A 90 -8.56 24.38 18.15
N ASP A 91 -7.92 23.81 19.17
CA ASP A 91 -6.46 23.68 19.23
C ASP A 91 -5.96 22.63 18.25
N LEU A 92 -6.68 21.51 18.10
CA LEU A 92 -6.42 20.55 17.01
C LEU A 92 -6.57 21.19 15.63
N ARG A 93 -7.59 22.06 15.43
CA ARG A 93 -7.73 22.82 14.18
C ARG A 93 -6.57 23.79 13.95
N HIS A 94 -6.03 24.41 14.99
CA HIS A 94 -4.88 25.30 14.88
C HIS A 94 -3.62 24.53 14.48
N LEU A 95 -3.40 23.34 15.05
CA LEU A 95 -2.26 22.47 14.70
C LEU A 95 -2.33 21.92 13.26
N VAL A 96 -3.53 21.82 12.70
CA VAL A 96 -3.81 21.32 11.34
C VAL A 96 -4.01 22.47 10.33
N SER A 97 -4.09 23.72 10.80
CA SER A 97 -4.15 24.91 9.95
C SER A 97 -2.74 25.37 9.58
N PRO A 98 -2.44 25.68 8.32
CA PRO A 98 -1.11 26.17 7.95
C PRO A 98 -0.89 27.57 8.53
N VAL A 99 0.23 27.76 9.21
CA VAL A 99 0.73 29.09 9.57
C VAL A 99 1.15 29.78 8.28
N THR A 100 0.35 30.76 7.86
CA THR A 100 0.49 31.53 6.61
C THR A 100 1.81 32.32 6.56
N ARG A 101 2.56 32.22 5.46
CA ARG A 101 3.25 33.38 4.88
C ARG A 101 2.63 33.68 3.52
N GLY A 102 1.87 34.79 3.45
CA GLY A 102 1.48 35.49 2.23
C GLY A 102 0.20 35.05 1.50
N SER A 103 -0.85 35.87 1.63
CA SER A 103 -1.96 36.13 0.68
C SER A 103 -3.26 35.26 0.74
N PRO A 104 -4.46 35.87 0.59
CA PRO A 104 -5.73 35.37 1.15
C PRO A 104 -6.57 34.44 0.25
N THR A 105 -6.08 33.96 -0.90
CA THR A 105 -6.89 33.14 -1.82
C THR A 105 -6.11 31.93 -2.35
N SER A 106 -6.10 30.82 -1.60
CA SER A 106 -5.72 29.51 -2.16
C SER A 106 -6.22 28.32 -1.33
N PRO A 107 -6.94 27.35 -1.94
CA PRO A 107 -7.60 26.22 -1.26
C PRO A 107 -6.76 24.93 -1.25
N LEU A 108 -5.45 25.00 -0.99
CA LEU A 108 -4.63 23.80 -0.78
C LEU A 108 -3.70 24.02 0.41
N ARG A 109 -4.07 23.40 1.53
CA ARG A 109 -3.49 23.64 2.87
C ARG A 109 -3.34 22.28 3.57
N TRP A 110 -2.12 21.78 3.69
CA TRP A 110 -1.84 20.46 4.29
C TRP A 110 -0.77 20.55 5.37
N THR A 111 -0.98 19.83 6.48
CA THR A 111 0.03 19.62 7.52
C THR A 111 0.61 18.21 7.40
N CYS A 112 1.94 18.07 7.33
CA CYS A 112 2.64 16.78 7.24
C CYS A 112 2.75 16.04 8.59
N LYS A 113 1.95 16.39 9.61
CA LYS A 113 2.08 15.83 10.97
C LYS A 113 1.23 14.55 11.12
N SER A 114 1.84 13.50 11.66
CA SER A 114 1.13 12.25 11.98
C SER A 114 0.17 12.43 13.16
N THR A 115 -0.83 11.57 13.29
CA THR A 115 -1.78 11.58 14.43
C THR A 115 -1.12 11.37 15.79
N TYR A 116 0.04 10.71 15.83
CA TYR A 116 0.85 10.57 17.04
C TYR A 116 1.50 11.89 17.44
N HIS A 117 2.07 12.61 16.47
CA HIS A 117 2.70 13.90 16.70
C HIS A 117 1.67 14.97 17.10
N LEU A 118 0.49 14.97 16.46
CA LEU A 118 -0.62 15.84 16.85
C LEU A 118 -1.13 15.53 18.27
N ALA A 119 -1.14 14.25 18.68
CA ALA A 119 -1.53 13.89 20.03
C ALA A 119 -0.50 14.35 21.07
N GLU A 120 0.80 14.25 20.76
CA GLU A 120 1.88 14.73 21.63
C GLU A 120 1.82 16.25 21.80
N GLU A 121 1.62 17.02 20.72
CA GLU A 121 1.47 18.48 20.79
C GLU A 121 0.22 18.88 21.58
N LEU A 122 -0.90 18.17 21.41
CA LEU A 122 -2.11 18.42 22.21
C LEU A 122 -1.92 18.04 23.68
N GLN A 123 -1.17 16.98 23.98
CA GLN A 123 -0.80 16.64 25.36
C GLN A 123 0.08 17.71 26.00
N GLN A 124 1.03 18.28 25.25
CA GLN A 124 1.84 19.40 25.71
C GLN A 124 1.01 20.67 25.97
N GLN A 125 -0.11 20.84 25.25
CA GLN A 125 -1.10 21.91 25.48
C GLN A 125 -2.11 21.59 26.59
N GLY A 126 -1.97 20.45 27.28
CA GLY A 126 -2.80 20.05 28.42
C GLY A 126 -4.01 19.18 28.08
N HIS A 127 -4.16 18.74 26.82
CA HIS A 127 -5.26 17.87 26.42
C HIS A 127 -4.88 16.38 26.55
N PRO A 128 -5.56 15.58 27.41
CA PRO A 128 -5.24 14.16 27.59
C PRO A 128 -5.79 13.29 26.44
N VAL A 129 -5.26 13.45 25.24
CA VAL A 129 -5.71 12.78 24.02
C VAL A 129 -4.73 11.72 23.53
N SER A 130 -5.27 10.63 22.98
CA SER A 130 -4.47 9.60 22.28
C SER A 130 -4.48 9.85 20.76
N ALA A 131 -3.52 9.26 20.04
CA ALA A 131 -3.50 9.29 18.57
C ALA A 131 -4.81 8.77 17.94
N ARG A 132 -5.48 7.79 18.59
CA ARG A 132 -6.79 7.29 18.16
C ARG A 132 -7.88 8.34 18.34
N THR A 133 -7.88 9.05 19.47
CA THR A 133 -8.80 10.16 19.73
C THR A 133 -8.61 11.25 18.68
N VAL A 134 -7.37 11.64 18.38
CA VAL A 134 -7.05 12.62 17.33
C VAL A 134 -7.56 12.16 15.96
N ALA A 135 -7.35 10.90 15.58
CA ALA A 135 -7.86 10.36 14.31
C ALA A 135 -9.40 10.42 14.21
N THR A 136 -10.10 10.06 15.30
CA THR A 136 -11.57 10.18 15.36
C THR A 136 -12.03 11.63 15.24
N LEU A 137 -11.34 12.57 15.87
CA LEU A 137 -11.67 13.99 15.78
C LEU A 137 -11.41 14.56 14.38
N LEU A 138 -10.31 14.18 13.74
CA LEU A 138 -10.00 14.55 12.35
C LEU A 138 -11.08 14.03 11.39
N HIS A 139 -11.47 12.77 11.51
CA HIS A 139 -12.58 12.21 10.70
C HIS A 139 -13.90 12.94 10.95
N GLY A 140 -14.23 13.25 12.21
CA GLY A 140 -15.41 14.03 12.56
C GLY A 140 -15.40 15.46 12.02
N MET A 141 -14.22 16.02 11.73
CA MET A 141 -14.03 17.33 11.10
C MET A 141 -13.93 17.25 9.57
N GLY A 142 -14.15 16.07 8.97
CA GLY A 142 -14.11 15.87 7.52
C GLY A 142 -12.71 15.64 6.93
N TYR A 143 -11.67 15.52 7.78
CA TYR A 143 -10.33 15.13 7.33
C TYR A 143 -10.26 13.62 7.13
N SER A 144 -9.53 13.20 6.10
CA SER A 144 -9.22 11.79 5.86
C SER A 144 -7.75 11.65 5.46
N LEU A 145 -7.20 10.44 5.66
CA LEU A 145 -5.88 10.11 5.12
C LEU A 145 -5.95 10.09 3.60
N GLN A 146 -5.35 11.10 2.98
CA GLN A 146 -5.23 11.21 1.54
C GLN A 146 -3.79 10.90 1.15
N SER A 147 -3.59 9.96 0.23
CA SER A 147 -2.30 9.81 -0.44
C SER A 147 -2.08 10.95 -1.41
N ASN A 148 -0.83 11.41 -1.59
CA ASN A 148 -0.49 12.35 -2.66
C ASN A 148 -0.93 11.77 -4.01
N ARG A 149 -1.93 12.40 -4.63
CA ARG A 149 -2.37 12.06 -5.98
C ARG A 149 -1.53 12.88 -6.96
N LYS A 150 -0.78 12.21 -7.84
CA LYS A 150 -0.13 12.90 -8.97
C LYS A 150 -1.24 13.29 -9.95
N VAL A 151 -1.73 14.53 -9.90
CA VAL A 151 -2.86 15.01 -10.74
C VAL A 151 -2.37 15.72 -12.01
N HIS A 152 -1.10 16.09 -12.09
CA HIS A 152 -0.49 16.63 -13.32
C HIS A 152 0.12 15.50 -14.14
N GLU A 153 -0.73 14.70 -14.78
CA GLU A 153 -0.36 14.03 -16.02
C GLU A 153 -0.48 15.08 -17.14
N GLY A 154 0.48 15.11 -18.08
CA GLY A 154 0.44 15.99 -19.24
C GLY A 154 -0.88 15.84 -20.01
N ALA A 155 -1.18 16.82 -20.87
CA ALA A 155 -2.44 16.90 -21.65
C ALA A 155 -2.94 15.51 -22.08
N GLN A 156 -4.19 15.17 -21.75
CA GLN A 156 -4.82 13.91 -22.13
C GLN A 156 -4.60 13.69 -23.63
N HIS A 157 -3.72 12.76 -23.99
CA HIS A 157 -3.51 12.43 -25.40
C HIS A 157 -4.82 11.81 -25.92
N PRO A 158 -5.41 12.33 -27.01
CA PRO A 158 -6.70 11.87 -27.52
C PRO A 158 -6.72 10.35 -27.77
N ASP A 159 -5.59 9.79 -28.19
CA ASP A 159 -5.47 8.37 -28.52
C ASP A 159 -5.01 7.47 -27.36
N ARG A 160 -4.98 7.97 -26.12
CA ARG A 160 -4.50 7.21 -24.96
C ARG A 160 -5.28 5.89 -24.80
N ASP A 161 -6.61 5.96 -24.89
CA ASP A 161 -7.46 4.79 -24.67
C ASP A 161 -7.36 3.80 -25.85
N ALA A 162 -7.17 4.30 -27.08
CA ALA A 162 -6.92 3.48 -28.25
C ALA A 162 -5.59 2.71 -28.15
N GLN A 163 -4.52 3.37 -27.66
CA GLN A 163 -3.24 2.71 -27.42
C GLN A 163 -3.33 1.63 -26.32
N PHE A 164 -4.13 1.85 -25.28
CA PHE A 164 -4.39 0.80 -24.28
C PHE A 164 -5.15 -0.38 -24.87
N GLY A 165 -6.15 -0.13 -25.73
CA GLY A 165 -6.86 -1.17 -26.48
C GLY A 165 -5.89 -2.01 -27.31
N HIS A 166 -5.05 -1.35 -28.11
CA HIS A 166 -4.05 -2.02 -28.95
C HIS A 166 -3.06 -2.88 -28.12
N ILE A 167 -2.54 -2.35 -27.01
CA ILE A 167 -1.66 -3.12 -26.12
C ILE A 167 -2.39 -4.34 -25.57
N ALA A 168 -3.66 -4.20 -25.15
CA ALA A 168 -4.42 -5.32 -24.63
C ALA A 168 -4.65 -6.41 -25.69
N GLU A 169 -4.95 -6.03 -26.93
CA GLU A 169 -5.11 -6.93 -28.07
C GLU A 169 -3.82 -7.68 -28.39
N GLU A 170 -2.67 -6.99 -28.49
CA GLU A 170 -1.37 -7.63 -28.73
C GLU A 170 -0.99 -8.57 -27.59
N VAL A 171 -1.20 -8.18 -26.33
CA VAL A 171 -0.96 -9.05 -25.17
C VAL A 171 -1.79 -10.33 -25.28
N GLN A 172 -3.08 -10.23 -25.62
CA GLN A 172 -3.94 -11.40 -25.80
C GLN A 172 -3.48 -12.27 -26.96
N ARG A 173 -3.10 -11.67 -28.10
CA ARG A 173 -2.57 -12.37 -29.28
C ARG A 173 -1.35 -13.21 -28.91
N PHE A 174 -0.32 -12.60 -28.33
CA PHE A 174 0.91 -13.30 -27.92
C PHE A 174 0.63 -14.40 -26.91
N GLN A 175 -0.20 -14.13 -25.90
CA GLN A 175 -0.56 -15.13 -24.89
C GLN A 175 -1.30 -16.32 -25.50
N SER A 176 -2.25 -16.10 -26.41
CA SER A 176 -2.98 -17.18 -27.10
C SER A 176 -2.07 -18.06 -27.97
N GLN A 177 -0.97 -17.50 -28.48
CA GLN A 177 0.05 -18.19 -29.27
C GLN A 177 1.16 -18.83 -28.40
N GLY A 178 1.06 -18.72 -27.07
CA GLY A 178 2.06 -19.23 -26.13
C GLY A 178 3.40 -18.47 -26.20
N GLN A 179 3.41 -17.26 -26.75
CA GLN A 179 4.59 -16.41 -26.85
C GLN A 179 4.75 -15.58 -25.56
N PRO A 180 6.00 -15.29 -25.15
CA PRO A 180 6.27 -14.48 -23.96
C PRO A 180 5.78 -13.03 -24.12
N VAL A 181 5.23 -12.50 -23.02
CA VAL A 181 4.84 -11.09 -22.88
C VAL A 181 5.46 -10.54 -21.61
N ILE A 182 6.35 -9.56 -21.76
CA ILE A 182 7.04 -8.91 -20.65
C ILE A 182 6.68 -7.43 -20.54
N SER A 183 6.74 -6.94 -19.33
CA SER A 183 6.54 -5.53 -18.95
C SER A 183 7.82 -5.07 -18.26
N VAL A 184 8.42 -3.99 -18.78
CA VAL A 184 9.76 -3.55 -18.38
C VAL A 184 9.74 -2.11 -17.94
N ASP A 185 10.53 -1.81 -16.91
CA ASP A 185 10.71 -0.46 -16.38
C ASP A 185 11.91 -0.39 -15.42
N THR A 186 12.47 0.81 -15.25
CA THR A 186 13.50 1.08 -14.24
C THR A 186 12.85 1.60 -12.98
N LYS A 187 13.10 0.95 -11.84
CA LYS A 187 12.75 1.53 -10.54
C LYS A 187 13.66 2.73 -10.24
N LYS A 188 13.16 3.64 -9.40
CA LYS A 188 13.95 4.71 -8.80
C LYS A 188 15.28 4.16 -8.26
N LYS A 189 16.37 4.88 -8.54
CA LYS A 189 17.71 4.57 -8.03
C LYS A 189 17.70 4.66 -6.50
N GLU A 190 18.19 3.62 -5.85
CA GLU A 190 18.32 3.56 -4.40
C GLU A 190 19.79 3.77 -4.00
N LEU A 191 20.02 4.51 -2.92
CA LEU A 191 21.35 4.68 -2.36
C LEU A 191 21.66 3.46 -1.47
N VAL A 192 22.81 2.84 -1.69
CA VAL A 192 23.28 1.70 -0.91
C VAL A 192 24.11 2.23 0.26
N ALA A 193 23.46 2.37 1.40
CA ALA A 193 24.08 2.77 2.65
C ALA A 193 23.18 2.40 3.85
N LEU A 194 23.69 2.64 5.05
CA LEU A 194 22.99 2.53 6.34
C LEU A 194 21.93 3.64 6.55
N PHE A 195 21.21 4.01 5.50
CA PHE A 195 20.20 5.07 5.53
C PHE A 195 18.86 4.59 6.09
N ARG A 196 18.13 5.55 6.67
CA ARG A 196 16.83 5.26 7.26
C ARG A 196 15.79 5.02 6.16
N GLN A 197 15.44 3.75 5.95
CA GLN A 197 14.32 3.38 5.08
C GLN A 197 12.98 3.53 5.81
N GLY A 198 11.98 4.06 5.12
CA GLY A 198 10.64 4.22 5.67
C GLY A 198 9.98 2.87 5.95
N GLY A 199 9.56 2.61 7.19
CA GLY A 199 8.92 1.36 7.60
C GLY A 199 9.08 1.10 9.10
N ARG A 200 8.39 0.07 9.61
CA ARG A 200 8.56 -0.44 10.98
C ARG A 200 8.51 -1.96 10.94
N GLU A 201 9.50 -2.59 11.54
CA GLU A 201 9.56 -4.05 11.66
C GLU A 201 9.61 -4.49 13.12
N TRP A 202 9.25 -5.75 13.35
CA TRP A 202 9.31 -6.37 14.66
C TRP A 202 10.76 -6.76 14.98
N GLU A 203 11.38 -6.00 15.87
CA GLU A 203 12.71 -6.30 16.41
C GLU A 203 12.63 -6.72 17.89
N ARG A 204 13.68 -7.38 18.39
CA ARG A 204 13.76 -7.74 19.81
C ARG A 204 13.67 -6.46 20.66
N LYS A 205 12.83 -6.52 21.71
CA LYS A 205 12.57 -5.38 22.60
C LYS A 205 13.90 -4.75 23.07
N LYS A 206 14.04 -3.43 22.92
CA LYS A 206 15.24 -2.62 23.26
C LYS A 206 16.49 -2.85 22.38
N LYS A 207 16.36 -3.47 21.20
CA LYS A 207 17.44 -3.58 20.21
C LYS A 207 16.96 -3.12 18.83
N PRO A 208 16.66 -1.82 18.61
CA PRO A 208 16.40 -1.33 17.26
C PRO A 208 17.65 -1.51 16.40
N LYS A 209 17.49 -1.76 15.10
CA LYS A 209 18.60 -1.61 14.14
C LYS A 209 19.01 -0.14 14.12
N GLU A 210 20.27 0.12 14.45
CA GLU A 210 20.87 1.45 14.38
C GLU A 210 21.12 1.80 12.91
N VAL A 211 20.60 2.95 12.49
CA VAL A 211 20.80 3.52 11.14
C VAL A 211 21.45 4.89 11.29
N GLY A 212 22.19 5.34 10.27
CA GLY A 212 22.87 6.62 10.27
C GLY A 212 21.92 7.78 10.56
N ILE A 213 22.38 8.75 11.36
CA ILE A 213 21.57 9.94 11.74
C ILE A 213 21.37 10.88 10.56
N TYR A 214 22.26 10.82 9.56
CA TYR A 214 22.23 11.67 8.37
C TYR A 214 22.39 10.82 7.11
N ASP A 215 21.55 11.08 6.11
CA ASP A 215 21.61 10.41 4.81
C ASP A 215 22.50 11.22 3.85
N PHE A 216 23.83 11.20 4.01
CA PHE A 216 24.76 11.88 3.09
C PHE A 216 25.17 10.96 1.93
N PRO A 217 24.97 11.32 0.66
CA PRO A 217 25.32 10.48 -0.50
C PRO A 217 26.78 10.00 -0.52
N ASP A 218 27.69 10.70 0.15
CA ASP A 218 29.13 10.42 0.20
C ASP A 218 29.48 9.25 1.15
N GLU A 219 28.56 8.82 2.01
CA GLU A 219 28.72 7.63 2.88
C GLU A 219 28.18 6.33 2.24
N ALA A 220 27.61 6.42 1.03
CA ALA A 220 27.08 5.27 0.32
C ALA A 220 28.19 4.47 -0.40
N GLU A 221 28.09 3.14 -0.36
CA GLU A 221 28.94 2.24 -1.18
C GLU A 221 28.70 2.50 -2.69
N GLY A 222 27.52 3.01 -3.03
CA GLY A 222 27.19 3.58 -4.33
C GLY A 222 25.67 3.60 -4.57
N LYS A 223 25.26 3.60 -5.84
CA LYS A 223 23.84 3.57 -6.25
C LYS A 223 23.49 2.18 -6.78
N ALA A 224 22.33 1.67 -6.38
CA ALA A 224 21.70 0.50 -6.98
C ALA A 224 20.59 0.96 -7.92
N ILE A 225 20.60 0.46 -9.15
CA ILE A 225 19.62 0.75 -10.19
C ILE A 225 18.85 -0.53 -10.50
N PRO A 226 17.66 -0.74 -9.89
CA PRO A 226 16.88 -1.94 -10.14
C PRO A 226 16.11 -1.78 -11.46
N TYR A 227 16.52 -2.52 -12.50
CA TYR A 227 15.77 -2.63 -13.74
C TYR A 227 14.95 -3.90 -13.75
N GLY A 228 13.63 -3.78 -13.87
CA GLY A 228 12.72 -4.89 -13.73
C GLY A 228 12.17 -5.40 -15.06
N VAL A 229 11.96 -6.71 -15.13
CA VAL A 229 11.30 -7.43 -16.21
C VAL A 229 10.23 -8.32 -15.60
N TYR A 230 8.96 -7.96 -15.77
CA TYR A 230 7.82 -8.72 -15.29
C TYR A 230 7.20 -9.53 -16.43
N ASP A 231 7.22 -10.86 -16.28
CA ASP A 231 6.56 -11.80 -17.18
C ASP A 231 5.08 -11.92 -16.82
N ALA A 232 4.22 -11.40 -17.69
CA ALA A 232 2.78 -11.36 -17.47
C ALA A 232 2.11 -12.73 -17.61
N GLY A 233 2.70 -13.66 -18.37
CA GLY A 233 2.16 -15.00 -18.56
C GLY A 233 2.54 -15.96 -17.43
N ALA A 234 3.75 -15.80 -16.88
CA ALA A 234 4.24 -16.64 -15.79
C ALA A 234 3.98 -16.08 -14.38
N ASN A 235 3.56 -14.81 -14.27
CA ASN A 235 3.48 -14.09 -13.00
C ASN A 235 4.81 -14.17 -12.23
N SER A 236 5.91 -13.86 -12.93
CA SER A 236 7.26 -13.94 -12.38
C SER A 236 8.09 -12.74 -12.80
N GLY A 237 9.00 -12.31 -11.93
CA GLY A 237 9.85 -11.15 -12.16
C GLY A 237 11.33 -11.50 -12.21
N TRP A 238 12.06 -10.77 -13.04
CA TRP A 238 13.51 -10.66 -12.98
C TRP A 238 13.88 -9.21 -12.69
N VAL A 239 14.86 -8.98 -11.82
CA VAL A 239 15.41 -7.66 -11.54
C VAL A 239 16.92 -7.70 -11.72
N ASN A 240 17.40 -6.90 -12.66
CA ASN A 240 18.82 -6.67 -12.83
C ASN A 240 19.22 -5.44 -12.00
N VAL A 241 20.12 -5.61 -11.04
CA VAL A 241 20.56 -4.51 -10.16
C VAL A 241 21.86 -3.94 -10.71
N GLY A 242 21.79 -2.80 -11.40
CA GLY A 242 22.94 -2.14 -12.00
C GLY A 242 23.66 -1.21 -11.02
N LEU A 243 24.96 -1.05 -11.22
CA LEU A 243 25.85 -0.19 -10.42
C LEU A 243 26.18 1.16 -11.07
N ASP A 244 26.06 1.23 -12.40
CA ASP A 244 26.59 2.32 -13.21
C ASP A 244 25.49 3.31 -13.62
N HIS A 245 24.97 3.17 -14.84
CA HIS A 245 23.96 4.08 -15.39
C HIS A 245 22.73 3.34 -15.94
N ASP A 246 21.57 3.98 -15.78
CA ASP A 246 20.33 3.55 -16.41
C ASP A 246 20.34 3.98 -17.88
N THR A 247 20.96 3.16 -18.74
CA THR A 247 21.09 3.41 -20.18
C THR A 247 20.23 2.44 -20.99
N PRO A 248 19.93 2.74 -22.27
CA PRO A 248 19.26 1.78 -23.14
C PRO A 248 19.97 0.41 -23.23
N ALA A 249 21.30 0.40 -23.20
CA ALA A 249 22.07 -0.84 -23.18
C ALA A 249 21.86 -1.65 -21.89
N PHE A 250 21.76 -0.98 -20.74
CA PHE A 250 21.44 -1.63 -19.47
C PHE A 250 20.01 -2.20 -19.45
N ALA A 251 19.05 -1.45 -19.98
CA ALA A 251 17.66 -1.92 -20.11
C ALA A 251 17.57 -3.20 -20.96
N VAL A 252 18.21 -3.23 -22.14
CA VAL A 252 18.22 -4.43 -22.99
C VAL A 252 19.04 -5.57 -22.37
N ALA A 253 20.15 -5.28 -21.68
CA ALA A 253 20.90 -6.29 -20.94
C ALA A 253 20.06 -6.96 -19.85
N SER A 254 19.12 -6.22 -19.25
CA SER A 254 18.18 -6.74 -18.25
C SER A 254 17.15 -7.69 -18.87
N ILE A 255 16.64 -7.36 -20.07
CA ILE A 255 15.78 -8.28 -20.85
C ILE A 255 16.55 -9.54 -21.24
N ARG A 256 17.80 -9.38 -21.68
CA ARG A 256 18.69 -10.49 -22.03
C ARG A 256 18.92 -11.43 -20.84
N ALA A 257 19.19 -10.88 -19.67
CA ALA A 257 19.37 -11.65 -18.44
C ALA A 257 18.10 -12.43 -18.08
N TRP A 258 16.93 -11.78 -18.13
CA TRP A 258 15.64 -12.47 -17.96
C TRP A 258 15.48 -13.63 -18.95
N TRP A 259 15.77 -13.43 -20.24
CA TRP A 259 15.65 -14.47 -21.25
C TRP A 259 16.58 -15.66 -20.96
N GLN A 260 17.84 -15.40 -20.62
CA GLN A 260 18.85 -16.43 -20.34
C GLN A 260 18.53 -17.24 -19.08
N HIS A 261 18.07 -16.59 -18.01
CA HIS A 261 17.85 -17.24 -16.72
C HIS A 261 16.45 -17.83 -16.56
N MET A 262 15.45 -17.24 -17.18
CA MET A 262 14.03 -17.59 -16.98
C MET A 262 13.31 -17.87 -18.29
N GLY A 263 13.31 -16.90 -19.21
CA GLY A 263 12.45 -16.90 -20.40
C GLY A 263 12.69 -18.09 -21.34
N HIS A 264 13.93 -18.39 -21.71
CA HIS A 264 14.26 -19.41 -22.70
C HIS A 264 13.82 -20.81 -22.28
N ARG A 265 13.99 -21.16 -21.01
CA ARG A 265 13.55 -22.46 -20.45
C ARG A 265 12.03 -22.57 -20.38
N ARG A 266 11.37 -21.44 -20.09
CA ARG A 266 9.91 -21.35 -19.93
C ARG A 266 9.19 -21.37 -21.28
N TYR A 267 9.78 -20.76 -22.29
CA TYR A 267 9.22 -20.62 -23.64
C TYR A 267 10.15 -21.22 -24.70
N PRO A 268 10.37 -22.55 -24.70
CA PRO A 268 11.34 -23.20 -25.60
C PRO A 268 10.95 -23.14 -27.08
N LYS A 269 9.67 -22.85 -27.38
CA LYS A 269 9.13 -22.71 -28.74
C LYS A 269 8.83 -21.25 -29.11
N ALA A 270 9.28 -20.29 -28.31
CA ALA A 270 9.05 -18.88 -28.63
C ALA A 270 9.75 -18.52 -29.94
N ARG A 271 9.06 -17.72 -30.74
CA ARG A 271 9.56 -17.08 -31.97
C ARG A 271 9.38 -15.58 -31.92
N GLU A 272 8.48 -15.10 -31.07
CA GLU A 272 8.16 -13.70 -30.90
C GLU A 272 8.22 -13.35 -29.41
N LEU A 273 8.60 -12.12 -29.08
CA LEU A 273 8.56 -11.56 -27.75
C LEU A 273 7.86 -10.21 -27.78
N LEU A 274 6.81 -10.04 -26.97
CA LEU A 274 6.17 -8.75 -26.78
C LEU A 274 6.74 -8.06 -25.54
N VAL A 275 7.19 -6.82 -25.70
CA VAL A 275 7.70 -5.98 -24.63
C VAL A 275 6.82 -4.75 -24.50
N THR A 276 6.20 -4.59 -23.33
CA THR A 276 5.47 -3.37 -22.96
C THR A 276 6.38 -2.49 -22.10
N ALA A 277 6.51 -1.23 -22.47
CA ALA A 277 7.49 -0.31 -21.87
C ALA A 277 6.93 1.11 -21.75
N ASP A 278 7.45 1.86 -20.79
CA ASP A 278 7.21 3.30 -20.74
C ASP A 278 7.91 4.01 -21.90
N ALA A 279 7.44 5.20 -22.27
CA ALA A 279 8.03 5.98 -23.38
C ALA A 279 9.22 6.87 -22.97
N GLY A 280 9.65 6.81 -21.70
CA GLY A 280 10.71 7.65 -21.11
C GLY A 280 11.97 6.87 -20.74
N GLY A 281 12.99 7.58 -20.23
CA GLY A 281 14.18 6.94 -19.66
C GLY A 281 15.03 6.14 -20.65
N SER A 282 15.62 5.04 -20.17
CA SER A 282 16.49 4.13 -20.92
C SER A 282 15.76 3.37 -22.03
N ASN A 283 14.47 3.13 -21.85
CA ASN A 283 13.56 2.51 -22.81
C ASN A 283 12.76 3.54 -23.61
N SER A 284 13.25 4.78 -23.76
CA SER A 284 12.50 5.81 -24.47
C SER A 284 12.29 5.49 -25.95
N VAL A 285 11.09 5.79 -26.45
CA VAL A 285 10.71 5.76 -27.87
C VAL A 285 11.73 6.48 -28.77
N ARG A 286 12.34 7.57 -28.28
CA ARG A 286 13.27 8.40 -29.06
C ARG A 286 14.72 7.89 -29.02
N ALA A 287 15.04 7.00 -28.09
CA ALA A 287 16.40 6.48 -27.95
C ALA A 287 16.73 5.59 -29.15
N ARG A 288 17.73 6.00 -29.95
CA ARG A 288 18.25 5.18 -31.07
C ARG A 288 18.98 3.94 -30.57
N LEU A 289 19.79 4.11 -29.53
CA LEU A 289 20.53 3.03 -28.89
C LEU A 289 19.62 1.91 -28.38
N TRP A 290 18.43 2.26 -27.87
CA TRP A 290 17.41 1.26 -27.48
C TRP A 290 17.08 0.32 -28.63
N LYS A 291 16.82 0.85 -29.83
CA LYS A 291 16.48 0.04 -31.01
C LYS A 291 17.67 -0.78 -31.50
N VAL A 292 18.88 -0.22 -31.49
CA VAL A 292 20.11 -0.94 -31.87
C VAL A 292 20.39 -2.10 -30.93
N GLU A 293 20.27 -1.90 -29.62
CA GLU A 293 20.51 -2.95 -28.64
C GLU A 293 19.42 -4.03 -28.70
N LEU A 294 18.15 -3.64 -28.92
CA LEU A 294 17.07 -4.59 -29.17
C LEU A 294 17.30 -5.41 -30.45
N GLN A 295 17.82 -4.80 -31.52
CA GLN A 295 18.18 -5.55 -32.74
C GLN A 295 19.25 -6.59 -32.46
N LYS A 296 20.30 -6.24 -31.70
CA LYS A 296 21.31 -7.22 -31.27
C LYS A 296 20.67 -8.35 -30.47
N LEU A 297 19.76 -8.03 -29.54
CA LEU A 297 19.05 -9.03 -28.76
C LEU A 297 18.17 -9.94 -29.65
N ALA A 298 17.45 -9.37 -30.62
CA ALA A 298 16.64 -10.12 -31.57
C ALA A 298 17.52 -11.10 -32.36
N SER A 299 18.63 -10.64 -32.93
CA SER A 299 19.58 -11.46 -33.67
C SER A 299 20.22 -12.56 -32.80
N ASP A 300 20.60 -12.26 -31.56
CA ASP A 300 21.24 -13.23 -30.67
C ASP A 300 20.27 -14.31 -30.17
N THR A 301 18.99 -13.98 -30.04
CA THR A 301 17.96 -14.91 -29.51
C THR A 301 17.17 -15.62 -30.61
N GLY A 302 17.23 -15.11 -31.84
CA GLY A 302 16.36 -15.54 -32.95
C GLY A 302 14.89 -15.15 -32.78
N LEU A 303 14.56 -14.30 -31.80
CA LEU A 303 13.19 -13.84 -31.55
C LEU A 303 12.90 -12.56 -32.33
N SER A 304 11.71 -12.49 -32.92
CA SER A 304 11.13 -11.20 -33.35
C SER A 304 10.64 -10.45 -32.12
N ILE A 305 11.20 -9.27 -31.85
CA ILE A 305 10.89 -8.50 -30.64
C ILE A 305 9.95 -7.36 -31.01
N SER A 306 8.70 -7.45 -30.58
CA SER A 306 7.69 -6.40 -30.71
C SER A 306 7.69 -5.52 -29.47
N ILE A 307 7.76 -4.21 -29.66
CA ILE A 307 7.69 -3.20 -28.61
C ILE A 307 6.37 -2.46 -28.72
N CYS A 308 5.66 -2.32 -27.60
CA CYS A 308 4.53 -1.41 -27.46
C CYS A 308 4.78 -0.45 -26.29
N HIS A 309 4.90 0.84 -26.60
CA HIS A 309 5.08 1.87 -25.58
C HIS A 309 3.74 2.36 -25.02
N PHE A 310 3.69 2.59 -23.71
CA PHE A 310 2.59 3.32 -23.09
C PHE A 310 2.64 4.81 -23.48
N PRO A 311 1.49 5.49 -23.61
CA PRO A 311 1.44 6.92 -23.86
C PRO A 311 2.21 7.71 -22.80
N PRO A 312 2.77 8.90 -23.13
CA PRO A 312 3.43 9.75 -22.14
C PRO A 312 2.52 10.05 -20.93
N GLY A 313 3.08 9.99 -19.72
CA GLY A 313 2.33 10.19 -18.48
C GLY A 313 1.48 9.00 -18.03
N ALA A 314 1.55 7.87 -18.73
CA ALA A 314 0.77 6.67 -18.42
C ALA A 314 1.57 5.59 -17.67
N SER A 315 2.74 5.91 -17.10
CA SER A 315 3.64 4.94 -16.43
C SER A 315 2.97 4.12 -15.32
N LYS A 316 1.97 4.70 -14.63
CA LYS A 316 1.16 3.98 -13.64
C LYS A 316 0.45 2.75 -14.23
N TRP A 317 0.15 2.73 -15.53
CA TRP A 317 -0.58 1.63 -16.15
C TRP A 317 0.33 0.49 -16.61
N ASN A 318 1.65 0.67 -16.51
CA ASN A 318 2.61 -0.37 -16.77
C ASN A 318 2.47 -1.48 -15.71
N LYS A 319 2.25 -2.73 -16.15
CA LYS A 319 1.87 -3.83 -15.25
C LYS A 319 2.94 -4.10 -14.19
N ILE A 320 4.20 -3.94 -14.53
CA ILE A 320 5.35 -4.11 -13.63
C ILE A 320 5.24 -3.26 -12.35
N GLU A 321 4.73 -2.03 -12.45
CA GLU A 321 4.61 -1.14 -11.29
C GLU A 321 3.63 -1.69 -10.24
N HIS A 322 2.52 -2.25 -10.69
CA HIS A 322 1.45 -2.76 -9.82
C HIS A 322 1.53 -4.24 -9.49
N ARG A 323 2.30 -5.02 -10.26
CA ARG A 323 2.41 -6.47 -10.08
C ARG A 323 3.73 -6.91 -9.49
N MET A 324 4.78 -6.09 -9.58
CA MET A 324 6.11 -6.46 -9.13
C MET A 324 6.71 -5.40 -8.19
N PHE A 325 6.83 -4.16 -8.66
CA PHE A 325 7.52 -3.13 -7.89
C PHE A 325 6.83 -2.72 -6.59
N CYS A 326 5.50 -2.72 -6.56
CA CYS A 326 4.76 -2.46 -5.32
C CYS A 326 5.15 -3.45 -4.20
N HIS A 327 5.29 -4.73 -4.52
CA HIS A 327 5.64 -5.78 -3.56
C HIS A 327 7.13 -5.75 -3.19
N ILE A 328 8.00 -5.39 -4.13
CA ILE A 328 9.42 -5.16 -3.84
C ILE A 328 9.56 -4.02 -2.83
N VAL A 329 8.87 -2.90 -3.04
CA VAL A 329 8.86 -1.77 -2.10
C VAL A 329 8.30 -2.18 -0.74
N GLU A 330 7.24 -2.98 -0.69
CA GLU A 330 6.70 -3.51 0.56
C GLU A 330 7.72 -4.36 1.31
N ASN A 331 8.49 -5.19 0.61
CA ASN A 331 9.50 -6.07 1.21
C ASN A 331 10.74 -5.31 1.72
N TRP A 332 11.06 -4.16 1.12
CA TRP A 332 12.17 -3.30 1.53
C TRP A 332 11.85 -2.40 2.74
N ARG A 333 10.58 -2.18 3.06
CA ARG A 333 10.17 -1.22 4.09
C ARG A 333 10.79 -1.54 5.44
N GLY A 334 11.62 -0.63 5.94
CA GLY A 334 12.26 -0.74 7.27
C GLY A 334 13.59 -1.50 7.28
N HIS A 335 14.05 -2.03 6.14
CA HIS A 335 15.36 -2.65 6.01
C HIS A 335 16.39 -1.64 5.49
N PRO A 336 17.48 -1.37 6.21
CA PRO A 336 18.57 -0.56 5.66
C PRO A 336 19.26 -1.31 4.51
N LEU A 337 19.48 -0.62 3.39
CA LEU A 337 20.12 -1.18 2.19
C LEU A 337 21.64 -1.09 2.33
N VAL A 338 22.18 -1.85 3.28
CA VAL A 338 23.57 -1.72 3.74
C VAL A 338 24.63 -2.23 2.77
N SER A 339 24.23 -3.05 1.79
CA SER A 339 25.10 -3.55 0.73
C SER A 339 24.30 -3.94 -0.50
N TYR A 340 24.98 -4.07 -1.65
CA TYR A 340 24.36 -4.56 -2.89
C TYR A 340 23.77 -5.97 -2.75
N GLU A 341 24.41 -6.83 -1.96
CA GLU A 341 23.91 -8.19 -1.69
C GLU A 341 22.59 -8.14 -0.92
N VAL A 342 22.46 -7.22 0.05
CA VAL A 342 21.21 -7.01 0.78
C VAL A 342 20.11 -6.53 -0.15
N VAL A 343 20.41 -5.59 -1.06
CA VAL A 343 19.45 -5.15 -2.10
C VAL A 343 18.97 -6.33 -2.94
N VAL A 344 19.89 -7.12 -3.49
CA VAL A 344 19.56 -8.30 -4.32
C VAL A 344 18.73 -9.31 -3.54
N ASN A 345 19.15 -9.66 -2.32
CA ASN A 345 18.46 -10.64 -1.50
C ASN A 345 17.06 -10.18 -1.11
N LEU A 346 16.88 -8.91 -0.75
CA LEU A 346 15.57 -8.37 -0.42
C LEU A 346 14.63 -8.34 -1.65
N ILE A 347 15.16 -8.04 -2.85
CA ILE A 347 14.35 -8.15 -4.08
C ILE A 347 13.97 -9.61 -4.32
N ALA A 348 14.94 -10.52 -4.30
CA ALA A 348 14.73 -11.94 -4.58
C ALA A 348 13.81 -12.63 -3.56
N ALA A 349 13.74 -12.11 -2.33
CA ALA A 349 12.80 -12.58 -1.31
C ALA A 349 11.34 -12.16 -1.57
N THR A 350 11.08 -11.32 -2.57
CA THR A 350 9.72 -10.85 -2.88
C THR A 350 8.89 -11.98 -3.47
N ALA A 351 7.89 -12.43 -2.70
CA ALA A 351 6.89 -13.40 -3.14
C ALA A 351 5.50 -13.01 -2.62
N THR A 352 4.45 -13.38 -3.36
CA THR A 352 3.06 -13.11 -2.95
C THR A 352 2.25 -14.40 -2.84
N HIS A 353 1.19 -14.38 -2.02
CA HIS A 353 0.22 -15.48 -1.95
C HIS A 353 -0.44 -15.79 -3.31
N GLN A 354 -0.46 -14.82 -4.22
CA GLN A 354 -0.97 -14.97 -5.59
C GLN A 354 0.05 -15.61 -6.55
N GLY A 355 1.20 -16.05 -6.03
CA GLY A 355 2.19 -16.83 -6.77
C GLY A 355 3.29 -16.02 -7.45
N LEU A 356 3.37 -14.70 -7.23
CA LEU A 356 4.49 -13.92 -7.75
C LEU A 356 5.80 -14.45 -7.17
N ARG A 357 6.80 -14.65 -8.03
CA ARG A 357 8.20 -14.91 -7.62
C ARG A 357 9.13 -13.95 -8.35
N VAL A 358 10.01 -13.29 -7.60
CA VAL A 358 10.99 -12.37 -8.15
C VAL A 358 12.39 -12.96 -7.99
N HIS A 359 13.16 -12.96 -9.06
CA HIS A 359 14.59 -13.25 -9.04
C HIS A 359 15.36 -11.95 -9.23
N ALA A 360 16.51 -11.82 -8.57
CA ALA A 360 17.38 -10.68 -8.73
C ALA A 360 18.83 -11.09 -8.85
N ALA A 361 19.60 -10.35 -9.63
CA ALA A 361 21.04 -10.51 -9.75
C ALA A 361 21.72 -9.14 -9.88
N LEU A 362 22.98 -9.09 -9.44
CA LEU A 362 23.81 -7.89 -9.56
C LEU A 362 24.46 -7.84 -10.94
N ASP A 363 24.37 -6.69 -11.60
CA ASP A 363 25.06 -6.41 -12.85
C ASP A 363 26.25 -5.46 -12.61
N LYS A 364 27.45 -6.02 -12.70
CA LYS A 364 28.72 -5.28 -12.51
C LYS A 364 29.27 -4.71 -13.83
N ARG A 365 28.56 -4.85 -14.96
CA ARG A 365 29.01 -4.34 -16.26
C ARG A 365 28.94 -2.81 -16.29
N SER A 366 29.79 -2.21 -17.11
CA SER A 366 29.78 -0.77 -17.37
C SER A 366 28.88 -0.43 -18.56
N TYR A 367 28.14 0.66 -18.43
CA TYR A 367 27.17 1.15 -19.38
C TYR A 367 27.39 2.66 -19.62
N PRO A 368 28.30 3.02 -20.54
CA PRO A 368 28.65 4.42 -20.78
C PRO A 368 27.43 5.24 -21.26
N ILE A 369 27.37 6.49 -20.81
CA ILE A 369 26.37 7.46 -21.27
C ILE A 369 26.90 8.15 -22.55
N GLY A 370 25.98 8.66 -23.37
CA GLY A 370 26.35 9.49 -24.53
C GLY A 370 26.87 8.68 -25.71
N VAL A 371 26.53 7.39 -25.77
CA VAL A 371 26.82 6.55 -26.93
C VAL A 371 26.00 7.04 -28.11
N ASP A 372 26.70 7.60 -29.10
CA ASP A 372 26.10 8.04 -30.34
C ASP A 372 25.79 6.87 -31.26
N VAL A 373 24.62 6.94 -31.90
CA VAL A 373 24.18 5.97 -32.89
C VAL A 373 24.09 6.67 -34.24
N SER A 374 24.90 6.17 -35.17
CA SER A 374 24.97 6.70 -36.53
C SER A 374 23.68 6.44 -37.31
N ARG A 375 23.51 7.15 -38.43
CA ARG A 375 22.33 6.93 -39.28
C ARG A 375 22.41 5.58 -39.98
N GLU A 376 23.59 5.17 -40.40
CA GLU A 376 23.85 3.88 -41.04
C GLU A 376 23.47 2.72 -40.10
N GLN A 377 23.78 2.83 -38.81
CA GLN A 377 23.38 1.83 -37.81
C GLN A 377 21.86 1.74 -37.65
N MET A 378 21.14 2.86 -37.79
CA MET A 378 19.69 2.89 -37.73
C MET A 378 19.05 2.33 -38.99
N ASP A 379 19.63 2.61 -40.15
CA ASP A 379 19.13 2.16 -41.46
C ASP A 379 19.40 0.65 -41.66
N ALA A 380 20.41 0.09 -40.99
CA ALA A 380 20.71 -1.34 -40.98
C ALA A 380 19.77 -2.18 -40.10
N LEU A 381 18.86 -1.56 -39.32
CA LEU A 381 17.94 -2.31 -38.46
C LEU A 381 16.82 -2.96 -39.27
N HIS A 382 16.47 -4.19 -38.93
CA HIS A 382 15.30 -4.89 -39.46
C HIS A 382 14.03 -4.43 -38.71
N LEU A 383 13.78 -3.13 -38.73
CA LEU A 383 12.72 -2.44 -37.99
C LEU A 383 11.45 -2.33 -38.83
N GLU A 384 10.42 -3.07 -38.44
CA GLU A 384 9.07 -2.97 -38.98
C GLU A 384 8.20 -2.08 -38.07
N ARG A 385 7.71 -0.96 -38.61
CA ARG A 385 6.83 -0.08 -37.85
C ARG A 385 5.38 -0.53 -37.97
N SER A 386 4.62 -0.43 -36.89
CA SER A 386 3.17 -0.69 -36.91
C SER A 386 2.44 0.38 -37.72
N ASN A 387 1.32 -0.01 -38.34
CA ASN A 387 0.38 0.91 -38.98
C ASN A 387 -0.38 1.79 -37.96
N PHE A 388 -0.39 1.38 -36.69
CA PHE A 388 -1.03 2.09 -35.59
C PHE A 388 0.03 2.65 -34.63
N HIS A 389 0.12 3.99 -34.51
CA HIS A 389 1.16 4.69 -33.75
C HIS A 389 2.56 4.11 -33.95
N SER A 390 3.08 4.24 -35.18
CA SER A 390 4.40 3.74 -35.61
C SER A 390 5.58 4.18 -34.73
N GLU A 391 5.41 5.27 -34.00
CA GLU A 391 6.32 5.81 -33.02
C GLU A 391 6.34 4.98 -31.72
N TRP A 392 5.21 4.40 -31.32
CA TRP A 392 5.07 3.63 -30.08
C TRP A 392 5.12 2.12 -30.31
N ASN A 393 4.77 1.66 -31.50
CA ASN A 393 4.58 0.25 -31.81
C ASN A 393 5.47 -0.15 -33.00
N TYR A 394 6.41 -1.05 -32.77
CA TYR A 394 7.34 -1.53 -33.79
C TYR A 394 7.90 -2.92 -33.44
N THR A 395 8.35 -3.64 -34.45
CA THR A 395 8.95 -4.96 -34.33
C THR A 395 10.35 -4.96 -34.92
N LEU A 396 11.31 -5.55 -34.20
CA LEU A 396 12.66 -5.81 -34.69
C LEU A 396 12.78 -7.30 -34.97
N ARG A 397 13.06 -7.65 -36.22
CA ARG A 397 13.28 -9.04 -36.63
C ARG A 397 14.75 -9.44 -36.46
N PRO A 398 15.06 -10.71 -36.18
CA PRO A 398 16.43 -11.19 -36.22
C PRO A 398 17.05 -10.99 -37.62
N ASN A 399 18.38 -10.87 -37.65
CA ASN A 399 19.14 -10.76 -38.90
C ASN A 399 19.20 -12.05 -39.70
#